data_AF-A0A7W0J9C2-F1
#
_entry.id   AF-A0A7W0J9C2-F1
#
_cell.length_a   1.000
_cell.length_b   1.000
_cell.length_c   1.000
_cell.angle_alpha   90.00
_cell.angle_beta   90.00
_cell.angle_gamma   90.00
#
_symmetry.space_group_name_H-M   'P 1'
#
loop_
_entity.id
_entity.type
_entity.pdbx_description
1 polymer ?
#
loop_
_entity_poly.entity_id
_entity_poly.type
_entity_poly.pdbx_seq_one_letter_code
_entity_poly.pdbx_strand_id
1 'polypeptide(L)'
;MKKLALGCGVVVLLLAIAGAGVAYYVYRQIGATITQFAEFAQVPDLERGVRNRAAFTPPVSGELTEQQVERLVRVQNRIRERLGERFAEFEQRHKTLLEKDRANALDLPEVFAMYRGLATAWMDAKRQQVEALNEVSFSLEEYRWVRDRSYSALGL
;
A
#
# COMPACT_ATOMS: atom_id res chain seq x y z
N MET A 1 -23.11 53.81 -2.35
CA MET A 1 -22.27 52.60 -2.13
C MET A 1 -22.99 51.26 -2.37
N LYS A 2 -24.13 51.19 -3.08
CA LYS A 2 -24.84 49.92 -3.38
C LYS A 2 -24.34 49.18 -4.64
N LYS A 3 -23.66 49.89 -5.55
CA LYS A 3 -23.15 49.34 -6.83
C LYS A 3 -21.87 48.51 -6.68
N LEU A 4 -21.08 48.74 -5.62
CA LEU A 4 -19.86 47.97 -5.31
C LEU A 4 -20.17 46.62 -4.65
N ALA A 5 -21.24 46.55 -3.84
CA ALA A 5 -21.71 45.30 -3.24
C ALA A 5 -22.27 44.32 -4.29
N LEU A 6 -22.94 44.84 -5.32
CA LEU A 6 -23.44 44.01 -6.44
C LEU A 6 -22.29 43.43 -7.28
N GLY A 7 -21.23 44.22 -7.54
CA GLY A 7 -20.07 43.77 -8.31
C GLY A 7 -19.25 42.71 -7.58
N CYS A 8 -19.00 42.89 -6.27
CA CYS A 8 -18.28 41.91 -5.47
C CYS A 8 -19.08 40.62 -5.27
N GLY A 9 -20.40 40.72 -5.06
CA GLY A 9 -21.28 39.56 -4.93
C GLY A 9 -21.30 38.66 -6.17
N VAL A 10 -21.31 39.25 -7.37
CA VAL A 10 -21.27 38.50 -8.63
C VAL A 10 -19.91 37.79 -8.81
N VAL A 11 -18.81 38.44 -8.48
CA VAL A 11 -17.47 37.82 -8.56
C VAL A 11 -17.31 36.67 -7.58
N VAL A 12 -17.78 36.84 -6.33
CA VAL A 12 -17.77 35.77 -5.33
C VAL A 12 -18.65 34.59 -5.76
N LEU A 13 -19.83 34.87 -6.33
CA LEU A 13 -20.71 33.84 -6.84
C LEU A 13 -20.07 33.06 -8.00
N LEU A 14 -19.42 33.75 -8.93
CA LEU A 14 -18.70 33.11 -10.04
C LEU A 14 -17.52 32.27 -9.57
N LEU A 15 -16.76 32.76 -8.58
CA LEU A 15 -15.68 31.98 -7.96
C LEU A 15 -16.21 30.76 -7.19
N ALA A 16 -17.35 30.89 -6.50
CA ALA A 16 -17.99 29.77 -5.81
C ALA A 16 -18.49 28.70 -6.80
N ILE A 17 -19.10 29.11 -7.92
CA ILE A 17 -19.56 28.21 -8.96
C ILE A 17 -18.38 27.53 -9.66
N ALA A 18 -17.34 28.28 -10.00
CA ALA A 18 -16.12 27.73 -10.58
C ALA A 18 -15.42 26.76 -9.61
N GLY A 19 -15.29 27.15 -8.35
CA GLY A 19 -14.74 26.31 -7.28
C GLY A 19 -15.54 25.04 -7.06
N ALA A 20 -16.87 25.13 -7.03
CA ALA A 20 -17.76 23.97 -6.92
C ALA A 20 -17.68 23.07 -8.16
N GLY A 21 -17.55 23.63 -9.36
CA GLY A 21 -17.38 22.89 -10.60
C GLY A 21 -16.04 22.13 -10.64
N VAL A 22 -14.95 22.78 -10.24
CA VAL A 22 -13.63 22.13 -10.11
C VAL A 22 -13.67 21.08 -9.01
N ALA A 23 -14.23 21.37 -7.84
CA ALA A 23 -14.36 20.41 -6.75
C ALA A 23 -15.21 19.21 -7.15
N TYR A 24 -16.31 19.40 -7.89
CA TYR A 24 -17.15 18.33 -8.40
C TYR A 24 -16.44 17.49 -9.47
N TYR A 25 -15.71 18.14 -10.39
CA TYR A 25 -14.92 17.46 -11.41
C TYR A 25 -13.79 16.63 -10.78
N VAL A 26 -13.07 17.23 -9.83
CA VAL A 26 -12.03 16.57 -9.04
C VAL A 26 -12.63 15.45 -8.20
N TYR A 27 -13.76 15.64 -7.52
CA TYR A 27 -14.45 14.59 -6.76
C TYR A 27 -14.89 13.43 -7.65
N ARG A 28 -15.38 13.70 -8.86
CA ARG A 28 -15.78 12.66 -9.82
C ARG A 28 -14.59 11.89 -10.39
N GLN A 29 -13.46 12.56 -10.63
CA GLN A 29 -12.20 11.90 -11.04
C GLN A 29 -11.55 11.13 -9.89
N ILE A 30 -11.56 11.69 -8.68
CA ILE A 30 -10.97 11.09 -7.48
C ILE A 30 -11.88 10.00 -6.88
N GLY A 31 -13.19 9.98 -7.15
CA GLY A 31 -14.10 8.91 -6.72
C GLY A 31 -13.68 7.53 -7.26
N ALA A 32 -13.05 7.48 -8.44
CA ALA A 32 -12.43 6.27 -8.98
C ALA A 32 -11.03 5.96 -8.36
N THR A 33 -10.48 6.87 -7.57
CA THR A 33 -9.16 6.80 -6.91
C THR A 33 -9.29 6.48 -5.41
N ILE A 34 -10.40 6.83 -4.74
CA ILE A 34 -10.69 6.46 -3.34
C ILE A 34 -10.86 4.95 -3.17
N THR A 35 -11.29 4.24 -4.21
CA THR A 35 -11.34 2.76 -4.24
C THR A 35 -9.96 2.10 -4.09
N GLN A 36 -8.86 2.86 -4.22
CA GLN A 36 -7.49 2.32 -4.16
C GLN A 36 -6.97 2.19 -2.74
N PHE A 37 -7.38 3.08 -1.83
CA PHE A 37 -7.24 2.83 -0.38
C PHE A 37 -8.23 1.78 0.12
N ALA A 38 -9.33 1.56 -0.61
CA ALA A 38 -10.24 0.47 -0.31
C ALA A 38 -9.60 -0.91 -0.58
N GLU A 39 -8.59 -1.02 -1.46
CA GLU A 39 -7.80 -2.27 -1.57
C GLU A 39 -6.99 -2.54 -0.31
N PHE A 40 -6.37 -1.52 0.30
CA PHE A 40 -5.71 -1.66 1.60
C PHE A 40 -6.71 -2.00 2.72
N ALA A 41 -7.98 -1.61 2.59
CA ALA A 41 -9.04 -2.04 3.50
C ALA A 41 -9.32 -3.55 3.42
N GLN A 42 -8.85 -4.26 2.38
CA GLN A 42 -8.94 -5.72 2.26
C GLN A 42 -7.79 -6.44 2.98
N VAL A 43 -6.80 -5.73 3.54
CA VAL A 43 -5.69 -6.36 4.27
C VAL A 43 -6.16 -7.23 5.43
N PRO A 44 -7.09 -6.79 6.28
CA PRO A 44 -7.67 -7.65 7.31
C PRO A 44 -8.37 -8.88 6.71
N ASP A 45 -8.98 -8.77 5.53
CA ASP A 45 -9.61 -9.90 4.84
C ASP A 45 -8.55 -10.91 4.35
N LEU A 46 -7.43 -10.41 3.82
CA LEU A 46 -6.28 -11.24 3.44
C LEU A 46 -5.67 -11.94 4.65
N GLU A 47 -5.45 -11.22 5.76
CA GLU A 47 -4.92 -11.78 7.00
C GLU A 47 -5.86 -12.86 7.58
N ARG A 48 -7.17 -12.75 7.40
CA ARG A 48 -8.13 -13.82 7.76
C ARG A 48 -7.97 -15.10 6.95
N GLY A 49 -7.25 -15.03 5.82
CA GLY A 49 -6.84 -16.18 5.01
C GLY A 49 -5.73 -17.03 5.63
N VAL A 50 -5.13 -16.60 6.74
CA VAL A 50 -4.20 -17.44 7.52
C VAL A 50 -5.00 -18.57 8.18
N ARG A 51 -4.62 -19.81 7.87
CA ARG A 51 -5.26 -21.06 8.29
C ARG A 51 -4.94 -21.39 9.75
N ASN A 52 -3.72 -21.12 10.19
CA ASN A 52 -3.35 -21.34 11.58
C ASN A 52 -3.91 -20.22 12.48
N ARG A 53 -4.95 -20.57 13.24
CA ARG A 53 -5.62 -19.69 14.22
C ARG A 53 -5.33 -20.07 15.66
N ALA A 54 -4.33 -20.91 15.90
CA ALA A 54 -3.92 -21.27 17.25
C ALA A 54 -3.44 -20.01 17.99
N ALA A 55 -3.87 -19.86 19.24
CA ALA A 55 -3.37 -18.82 20.12
C ALA A 55 -1.87 -19.02 20.31
N PHE A 56 -1.08 -17.96 20.11
CA PHE A 56 0.36 -18.02 20.28
C PHE A 56 0.76 -17.55 21.67
N THR A 57 1.55 -18.37 22.37
CA THR A 57 2.19 -17.97 23.63
C THR A 57 3.70 -17.85 23.39
N PRO A 58 4.29 -16.67 23.57
CA PRO A 58 5.73 -16.50 23.46
C PRO A 58 6.53 -17.44 24.38
N PRO A 59 7.72 -17.91 23.96
CA PRO A 59 8.62 -18.65 24.83
C PRO A 59 8.96 -17.87 26.10
N VAL A 60 9.05 -18.56 27.24
CA VAL A 60 9.38 -17.95 28.55
C VAL A 60 10.76 -17.30 28.54
N SER A 61 11.71 -17.85 27.76
CA SER A 61 13.04 -17.25 27.57
C SER A 61 12.99 -15.91 26.82
N GLY A 62 11.92 -15.64 26.06
CA GLY A 62 11.82 -14.49 25.17
C GLY A 62 12.74 -14.57 23.94
N GLU A 63 13.45 -15.69 23.76
CA GLU A 63 14.38 -15.92 22.66
C GLU A 63 13.66 -16.56 21.46
N LEU A 64 14.18 -16.26 20.27
CA LEU A 64 13.74 -16.91 19.04
C LEU A 64 14.28 -18.34 18.99
N THR A 65 13.41 -19.30 18.66
CA THR A 65 13.86 -20.66 18.38
C THR A 65 14.39 -20.77 16.95
N GLU A 66 15.28 -21.74 16.71
CA GLU A 66 15.80 -22.01 15.36
C GLU A 66 14.67 -22.26 14.35
N GLN A 67 13.66 -23.05 14.75
CA GLN A 67 12.49 -23.33 13.92
C GLN A 67 11.66 -22.06 13.60
N GLN A 68 11.59 -21.10 14.52
CA GLN A 68 10.90 -19.82 14.28
C GLN A 68 11.65 -18.97 13.26
N VAL A 69 12.98 -18.89 13.39
CA VAL A 69 13.83 -18.15 12.44
C VAL A 69 13.79 -18.79 11.06
N GLU A 70 13.92 -20.12 10.97
CA GLU A 70 13.89 -20.84 9.70
C GLU A 70 12.54 -20.64 8.96
N ARG A 71 11.42 -20.70 9.68
CA ARG A 71 10.09 -20.41 9.11
C ARG A 71 9.98 -18.95 8.68
N LEU A 72 10.52 -18.00 9.46
CA LEU A 72 10.53 -16.58 9.08
C LEU A 72 11.31 -16.38 7.78
N VAL A 73 12.51 -16.96 7.67
CA VAL A 73 13.34 -16.87 6.45
C VAL A 73 12.62 -17.45 5.24
N ARG A 74 11.95 -18.61 5.39
CA ARG A 74 11.12 -19.19 4.31
C ARG A 74 10.04 -18.23 3.84
N VAL A 75 9.32 -17.60 4.78
CA VAL A 75 8.29 -16.59 4.45
C VAL A 75 8.90 -15.39 3.72
N GLN A 76 10.03 -14.85 4.19
CA GLN A 76 10.69 -13.70 3.56
C GLN A 76 11.22 -14.02 2.16
N ASN A 77 11.79 -15.20 1.97
CA ASN A 77 12.26 -15.65 0.66
C ASN A 77 11.10 -15.75 -0.33
N ARG A 78 9.97 -16.33 0.08
CA ARG A 78 8.79 -16.44 -0.78
C ARG A 78 8.24 -15.08 -1.20
N ILE A 79 8.17 -14.14 -0.26
CA ILE A 79 7.76 -12.76 -0.53
C ILE A 79 8.77 -12.09 -1.49
N ARG A 80 10.07 -12.27 -1.26
CA ARG A 80 11.14 -11.68 -2.08
C ARG A 80 11.13 -12.21 -3.52
N GLU A 81 11.01 -13.52 -3.70
CA GLU A 81 10.92 -14.14 -5.04
C GLU A 81 9.78 -13.49 -5.83
N ARG A 82 8.60 -13.40 -5.22
CA ARG A 82 7.43 -12.90 -5.94
C ARG A 82 7.44 -11.39 -6.15
N LEU A 83 7.94 -10.64 -5.17
CA LEU A 83 8.18 -9.20 -5.33
C LEU A 83 9.26 -8.91 -6.37
N GLY A 84 10.29 -9.73 -6.48
CA GLY A 84 11.37 -9.55 -7.47
C GLY A 84 10.83 -9.59 -8.90
N GLU A 85 9.98 -10.57 -9.22
CA GLU A 85 9.31 -10.65 -10.52
C GLU A 85 8.44 -9.42 -10.79
N ARG A 86 7.62 -9.00 -9.80
CA ARG A 86 6.76 -7.83 -9.92
C ARG A 86 7.54 -6.52 -10.06
N PHE A 87 8.66 -6.40 -9.36
CA PHE A 87 9.51 -5.23 -9.40
C PHE A 87 10.24 -5.12 -10.74
N ALA A 88 10.71 -6.24 -11.31
CA ALA A 88 11.27 -6.25 -12.67
C ALA A 88 10.23 -5.81 -13.71
N GLU A 89 8.99 -6.30 -13.60
CA GLU A 89 7.86 -5.91 -14.47
C GLU A 89 7.47 -4.43 -14.29
N PHE A 90 7.60 -3.92 -13.07
CA PHE A 90 7.33 -2.52 -12.72
C PHE A 90 8.41 -1.59 -13.27
N GLU A 91 9.69 -1.92 -13.05
CA GLU A 91 10.84 -1.16 -13.56
C GLU A 91 10.80 -1.09 -15.09
N GLN A 92 10.51 -2.20 -15.76
CA GLN A 92 10.38 -2.22 -17.22
C GLN A 92 9.25 -1.30 -17.72
N ARG A 93 8.11 -1.27 -17.03
CA ARG A 93 6.95 -0.43 -17.41
C ARG A 93 7.15 1.05 -17.13
N HIS A 94 7.94 1.40 -16.13
CA HIS A 94 8.11 2.80 -15.70
C HIS A 94 9.53 3.34 -15.94
N LYS A 95 10.39 2.60 -16.64
CA LYS A 95 11.78 2.99 -16.94
C LYS A 95 11.87 4.40 -17.54
N THR A 96 11.00 4.71 -18.50
CA THR A 96 10.97 6.01 -19.19
C THR A 96 10.56 7.17 -18.27
N LEU A 97 9.80 6.90 -17.21
CA LEU A 97 9.52 7.89 -16.16
C LEU A 97 10.66 8.01 -15.16
N LEU A 98 11.27 6.89 -14.77
CA LEU A 98 12.37 6.83 -13.81
C LEU A 98 13.64 7.50 -14.33
N GLU A 99 13.88 7.46 -15.65
CA GLU A 99 15.03 8.09 -16.32
C GLU A 99 14.83 9.58 -16.62
N LYS A 100 13.64 10.16 -16.38
CA LYS A 100 13.38 11.58 -16.59
C LYS A 100 13.80 12.40 -15.36
N ASP A 101 14.73 13.34 -15.55
CA ASP A 101 15.20 14.27 -14.50
C ASP A 101 14.12 15.27 -14.02
N ARG A 102 13.08 15.54 -14.83
CA ARG A 102 11.97 16.43 -14.47
C ARG A 102 10.64 15.88 -14.98
N ALA A 103 9.71 15.68 -14.06
CA ALA A 103 8.32 15.39 -14.38
C ALA A 103 7.59 16.67 -14.83
N ASN A 104 6.91 16.61 -15.98
CA ASN A 104 6.06 17.67 -16.49
C ASN A 104 4.58 17.35 -16.25
N ALA A 105 3.69 18.34 -16.45
CA ALA A 105 2.24 18.14 -16.28
C ALA A 105 1.66 17.05 -17.20
N LEU A 106 2.33 16.74 -18.32
CA LEU A 106 1.96 15.65 -19.24
C LEU A 106 2.24 14.25 -18.65
N ASP A 107 3.15 14.14 -17.68
CA ASP A 107 3.55 12.87 -17.05
C ASP A 107 2.62 12.49 -15.89
N LEU A 108 1.71 13.39 -15.46
CA LEU A 108 0.80 13.15 -14.33
C LEU A 108 0.03 11.83 -14.45
N PRO A 109 -0.62 11.47 -15.59
CA PRO A 109 -1.33 10.20 -15.71
C PRO A 109 -0.42 8.98 -15.52
N GLU A 110 0.83 9.10 -15.96
CA GLU A 110 1.82 8.02 -15.93
C GLU A 110 2.40 7.86 -14.52
N VAL A 111 2.66 8.96 -13.81
CA VAL A 111 2.99 8.96 -12.37
C VAL A 111 1.87 8.33 -11.56
N PHE A 112 0.60 8.67 -11.85
CA PHE A 112 -0.53 8.01 -11.20
C PHE A 112 -0.58 6.51 -11.51
N ALA A 113 -0.31 6.10 -12.74
CA ALA A 113 -0.24 4.68 -13.10
C ALA A 113 0.87 3.95 -12.33
N MET A 114 2.03 4.58 -12.14
CA MET A 114 3.13 4.06 -11.35
C MET A 114 2.73 3.82 -9.89
N TYR A 115 2.09 4.80 -9.24
CA TYR A 115 1.59 4.62 -7.87
C TYR A 115 0.58 3.48 -7.75
N ARG A 116 -0.30 3.31 -8.75
CA ARG A 116 -1.22 2.17 -8.79
C ARG A 116 -0.48 0.84 -8.90
N GLY A 117 0.53 0.77 -9.77
CA GLY A 117 1.38 -0.41 -9.92
C GLY A 117 2.02 -0.83 -8.59
N LEU A 118 2.53 0.14 -7.82
CA LEU A 118 3.10 -0.10 -6.50
C LEU A 118 2.06 -0.62 -5.49
N ALA A 119 0.87 -0.01 -5.45
CA ALA A 119 -0.21 -0.45 -4.55
C ALA A 119 -0.64 -1.89 -4.86
N THR A 120 -0.82 -2.22 -6.14
CA THR A 120 -1.14 -3.60 -6.56
C THR A 120 -0.02 -4.57 -6.22
N ALA A 121 1.25 -4.20 -6.47
CA ALA A 121 2.40 -5.04 -6.12
C ALA A 121 2.47 -5.32 -4.61
N TRP A 122 2.15 -4.32 -3.78
CA TRP A 122 2.08 -4.49 -2.33
C TRP A 122 0.94 -5.43 -1.92
N MET A 123 -0.25 -5.30 -2.51
CA MET A 123 -1.38 -6.20 -2.25
C MET A 123 -1.07 -7.64 -2.65
N ASP A 124 -0.40 -7.84 -3.78
CA ASP A 124 0.10 -9.15 -4.21
C ASP A 124 1.10 -9.72 -3.21
N ALA A 125 2.05 -8.91 -2.72
CA ALA A 125 3.00 -9.33 -1.70
C ALA A 125 2.29 -9.76 -0.40
N LYS A 126 1.21 -9.07 -0.02
CA LYS A 126 0.38 -9.46 1.14
C LYS A 126 -0.34 -10.79 0.94
N ARG A 127 -0.90 -11.03 -0.26
CA ARG A 127 -1.49 -12.34 -0.59
C ARG A 127 -0.44 -13.45 -0.48
N GLN A 128 0.75 -13.21 -1.02
CA GLN A 128 1.86 -14.17 -0.98
C GLN A 128 2.41 -14.38 0.42
N GLN A 129 2.45 -13.34 1.25
CA GLN A 129 2.75 -13.48 2.66
C GLN A 129 1.78 -14.45 3.33
N VAL A 130 0.47 -14.28 3.14
CA VAL A 130 -0.54 -15.16 3.73
C VAL A 130 -0.38 -16.61 3.27
N GLU A 131 -0.10 -16.82 1.98
CA GLU A 131 0.19 -18.14 1.43
C GLU A 131 1.44 -18.76 2.06
N ALA A 132 2.54 -18.01 2.14
CA ALA A 132 3.78 -18.47 2.76
C ALA A 132 3.60 -18.78 4.26
N LEU A 133 2.83 -17.96 4.98
CA LEU A 133 2.48 -18.23 6.39
C LEU A 133 1.72 -19.55 6.53
N ASN A 134 0.82 -19.85 5.59
CA ASN A 134 0.07 -21.11 5.56
C ASN A 134 0.97 -22.32 5.27
N GLU A 135 1.94 -22.19 4.36
CA GLU A 135 2.90 -23.25 4.03
C GLU A 135 3.74 -23.67 5.23
N VAL A 136 4.18 -22.71 6.05
CA VAL A 136 4.99 -22.98 7.25
C VAL A 136 4.17 -23.09 8.53
N SER A 137 2.84 -23.10 8.42
CA SER A 137 1.90 -23.15 9.54
C SER A 137 2.16 -22.08 10.61
N PHE A 138 2.54 -20.86 10.21
CA PHE A 138 2.62 -19.73 11.13
C PHE A 138 1.23 -19.21 11.46
N SER A 139 0.95 -18.96 12.75
CA SER A 139 -0.15 -18.07 13.10
C SER A 139 0.27 -16.62 12.88
N LEU A 140 -0.71 -15.73 12.71
CA LEU A 140 -0.43 -14.31 12.49
C LEU A 140 0.24 -13.65 13.71
N GLU A 141 -0.17 -14.05 14.91
CA GLU A 141 0.42 -13.58 16.18
C GLU A 141 1.86 -14.06 16.34
N GLU A 142 2.11 -15.34 16.06
CA GLU A 142 3.45 -15.91 16.12
C GLU A 142 4.38 -15.21 15.13
N TYR A 143 3.94 -15.05 13.87
CA TYR A 143 4.72 -14.36 12.85
C TYR A 143 5.09 -12.92 13.26
N ARG A 144 4.12 -12.15 13.77
CA ARG A 144 4.36 -10.77 14.21
C ARG A 144 5.40 -10.73 15.33
N TRP A 145 5.25 -11.58 16.34
CA TRP A 145 6.20 -11.66 17.44
C TRP A 145 7.61 -12.06 16.96
N VAL A 146 7.72 -13.09 16.12
CA VAL A 146 9.01 -13.58 15.59
C VAL A 146 9.70 -12.51 14.74
N ARG A 147 8.95 -11.83 13.86
CA ARG A 147 9.44 -10.74 13.03
C ARG A 147 9.96 -9.59 13.88
N ASP A 148 9.16 -9.14 14.85
CA ASP A 148 9.52 -7.98 15.68
C ASP A 148 10.77 -8.28 16.51
N ARG A 149 10.89 -9.49 17.07
CA ARG A 149 12.11 -9.93 17.77
C ARG A 149 13.32 -10.01 16.85
N SER A 150 13.13 -10.48 15.63
CA SER A 150 14.20 -10.56 14.64
C SER A 150 14.69 -9.16 14.26
N TYR A 151 13.79 -8.19 14.07
CA TYR A 151 14.16 -6.80 13.78
C TYR A 151 14.83 -6.10 14.97
N SER A 152 14.32 -6.30 16.18
CA SER A 152 14.97 -5.79 17.39
C SER A 152 16.38 -6.37 17.57
N ALA A 153 16.59 -7.65 17.24
CA ALA A 153 17.92 -8.27 17.29
C ALA A 153 18.89 -7.69 16.24
N LEU A 154 18.37 -7.16 15.13
CA LEU A 154 19.14 -6.47 14.08
C LEU A 154 19.34 -4.97 14.36
N GLY A 155 18.77 -4.44 15.46
CA GLY A 155 18.86 -3.01 15.80
C GLY A 155 17.95 -2.10 14.98
N LEU A 156 16.88 -2.66 14.38
CA LEU A 156 15.84 -1.94 13.64
C LEU A 156 14.63 -1.61 14.51
#